data_AF-A0A4R4W883-F1
#
_entry.id   AF-A0A4R4W883-F1
#
_cell.length_a   1.000
_cell.length_b   1.000
_cell.length_c   1.000
_cell.angle_alpha   90.00
_cell.angle_beta   90.00
_cell.angle_gamma   90.00
#
_symmetry.space_group_name_H-M   'P 1'
#
loop_
_entity.id
_entity.type
_entity.pdbx_description
1 polymer ?
#
loop_
_entity_poly.entity_id
_entity_poly.type
_entity_poly.pdbx_seq_one_letter_code
_entity_poly.pdbx_strand_id
1 'polypeptide(L)'
;MMTPANYSLRRNCTHPRLQDWLAVRLEQDYPALAAPQLGAGAAAALAEGGHILPVLDELDEIFAPARAQVIAALNASLTARDQLILTSRRAEFTAAVHDAGRPLTAAAVIVPKPLTPQAAADYLTACLPSSPTEAWTHTLAALRSRAVPGLTRLAATPLGLWLIRTVYVASGADPAP
;
A
#
# COMPACT_ATOMS: atom_id res chain seq x y z
N MET A 1 -11.56 0.79 -46.78
CA MET A 1 -10.84 -0.44 -46.40
C MET A 1 -9.66 0.01 -45.55
N MET A 2 -9.83 -0.15 -44.24
CA MET A 2 -9.10 0.57 -43.19
C MET A 2 -7.81 -0.17 -42.84
N THR A 3 -6.68 0.51 -42.98
CA THR A 3 -5.36 0.02 -42.56
C THR A 3 -5.39 -0.29 -41.05
N PRO A 4 -4.99 -1.49 -40.60
CA PRO A 4 -4.86 -1.75 -39.18
C PRO A 4 -3.58 -1.05 -38.69
N ALA A 5 -3.76 -0.07 -37.80
CA ALA A 5 -2.70 0.48 -37.00
C ALA A 5 -2.21 -0.61 -36.03
N ASN A 6 -1.12 -1.28 -36.40
CA ASN A 6 -0.38 -2.13 -35.49
C ASN A 6 0.19 -1.26 -34.36
N TYR A 7 -0.47 -1.29 -33.20
CA TYR A 7 0.09 -0.85 -31.93
C TYR A 7 1.26 -1.79 -31.60
N SER A 8 2.45 -1.42 -32.09
CA SER A 8 3.71 -2.04 -31.69
C SER A 8 4.61 -0.92 -31.20
N LEU A 9 4.84 -0.93 -29.89
CA LEU A 9 6.14 -0.76 -29.22
C LEU A 9 5.84 -0.53 -27.74
N ARG A 10 5.85 -1.62 -26.97
CA ARG A 10 6.24 -1.54 -25.56
C ARG A 10 7.65 -0.92 -25.55
N ARG A 11 7.75 0.38 -25.33
CA ARG A 11 9.04 0.98 -25.00
C ARG A 11 9.40 0.45 -23.62
N ASN A 12 10.34 -0.48 -23.56
CA ASN A 12 11.16 -0.64 -22.35
C ASN A 12 12.02 0.63 -22.24
N CYS A 13 11.41 1.73 -21.82
CA CYS A 13 12.14 2.90 -21.38
C CYS A 13 12.69 2.58 -20.00
N THR A 14 13.96 2.18 -19.94
CA THR A 14 14.70 2.20 -18.69
C THR A 14 14.95 3.66 -18.33
N HIS A 15 14.36 4.11 -17.24
CA HIS A 15 14.58 5.46 -16.72
C HIS A 15 15.77 5.40 -15.76
N PRO A 16 16.84 6.18 -16.01
CA PRO A 16 18.04 6.13 -15.17
C PRO A 16 17.80 6.73 -13.79
N ARG A 17 16.84 7.65 -13.67
CA ARG A 17 16.42 8.25 -12.40
C ARG A 17 14.93 8.04 -12.13
N LEU A 18 14.58 7.94 -10.85
CA LEU A 18 13.19 7.91 -10.40
C LEU A 18 12.40 9.12 -10.91
N GLN A 19 12.98 10.32 -10.89
CA GLN A 19 12.33 11.56 -11.30
C GLN A 19 11.95 11.53 -12.79
N ASP A 20 12.77 10.90 -13.64
CA ASP A 20 12.49 10.76 -15.07
C ASP A 20 11.29 9.82 -15.30
N TRP A 21 11.19 8.74 -14.51
CA TRP A 21 10.04 7.85 -14.54
C TRP A 21 8.77 8.54 -14.01
N LEU A 22 8.88 9.31 -12.92
CA LEU A 22 7.77 10.07 -12.33
C LEU A 22 7.24 11.13 -13.29
N ALA A 23 8.11 11.85 -13.99
CA ALA A 23 7.69 12.85 -14.97
C ALA A 23 6.82 12.21 -16.07
N VAL A 24 7.28 11.10 -16.65
CA VAL A 24 6.51 10.36 -17.66
C VAL A 24 5.20 9.83 -17.10
N ARG A 25 5.20 9.32 -15.86
CA ARG A 25 3.99 8.81 -15.23
C ARG A 25 2.97 9.92 -14.96
N LEU A 26 3.43 11.07 -14.50
CA LEU A 26 2.61 12.26 -14.27
C LEU A 26 1.98 12.77 -15.56
N GLU A 27 2.73 12.81 -16.67
CA GLU A 27 2.18 13.22 -17.97
C GLU A 27 1.10 12.26 -18.48
N GLN A 28 1.27 10.95 -18.25
CA GLN A 28 0.32 9.92 -18.65
C GLN A 28 -0.96 9.95 -17.81
N ASP A 29 -0.81 10.02 -16.49
CA ASP A 29 -1.92 9.91 -15.56
C ASP A 29 -2.66 11.25 -15.36
N TYR A 30 -1.98 12.37 -15.61
CA TYR A 30 -2.52 13.72 -15.44
C TYR A 30 -2.30 14.60 -16.69
N PRO A 31 -3.05 14.39 -17.79
CA PRO A 31 -2.90 15.16 -19.02
C PRO A 31 -3.05 16.68 -18.84
N ALA A 32 -3.74 17.13 -17.79
CA ALA A 32 -3.86 18.53 -17.42
C ALA A 32 -2.51 19.22 -17.14
N LEU A 33 -1.46 18.47 -16.79
CA LEU A 33 -0.11 19.02 -16.60
C LEU A 33 0.53 19.50 -17.90
N ALA A 34 -0.01 19.13 -19.06
CA ALA A 34 0.42 19.66 -20.36
C ALA A 34 -0.25 20.99 -20.74
N ALA A 35 -1.07 21.57 -19.85
CA ALA A 35 -1.76 22.83 -20.11
C ALA A 35 -0.74 23.98 -20.34
N PRO A 36 -0.89 24.79 -21.41
CA PRO A 36 0.07 25.85 -21.73
C PRO A 36 0.32 26.86 -20.59
N GLN A 37 -0.66 27.06 -19.72
CA GLN A 37 -0.59 27.98 -18.58
C GLN A 37 0.40 27.52 -17.50
N LEU A 38 0.70 26.23 -17.43
CA LEU A 38 1.68 25.66 -16.50
C LEU A 38 3.11 25.72 -17.03
N GLY A 39 3.29 26.13 -18.30
CA GLY A 39 4.57 26.09 -19.00
C GLY A 39 4.94 24.69 -19.49
N ALA A 40 5.94 24.63 -20.37
CA ALA A 40 6.46 23.35 -20.85
C ALA A 40 7.19 22.62 -19.71
N GLY A 41 6.93 21.32 -19.56
CA GLY A 41 7.65 20.46 -18.62
C GLY A 41 7.18 20.54 -17.16
N ALA A 42 5.94 20.95 -16.90
CA ALA A 42 5.38 21.03 -15.54
C ALA A 42 5.51 19.71 -14.74
N ALA A 43 5.29 18.56 -15.39
CA ALA A 43 5.47 17.24 -14.77
C ALA A 43 6.92 16.98 -14.33
N ALA A 44 7.89 17.32 -15.19
CA ALA A 44 9.31 17.22 -14.85
C ALA A 44 9.68 18.16 -13.69
N ALA A 45 9.19 19.40 -13.72
CA ALA A 45 9.43 20.36 -12.65
C ALA A 45 8.87 19.87 -11.28
N LEU A 46 7.71 19.24 -11.27
CA LEU A 46 7.13 18.64 -10.06
C LEU A 46 7.98 17.47 -9.53
N ALA A 47 8.43 16.58 -10.42
CA ALA A 47 9.23 15.42 -10.06
C ALA A 47 10.64 15.80 -9.60
N GLU A 48 11.34 16.66 -10.33
CA GLU A 48 12.70 17.10 -10.00
C GLU A 48 12.75 18.07 -8.81
N GLY A 49 11.69 18.85 -8.60
CA GLY A 49 11.59 19.81 -7.52
C GLY A 49 11.27 19.20 -6.14
N GLY A 50 10.94 17.90 -6.09
CA GLY A 50 10.49 17.24 -4.85
C GLY A 50 9.13 17.74 -4.38
N HIS A 51 8.25 18.14 -5.31
CA HIS A 51 6.92 18.71 -5.00
C HIS A 51 5.82 17.64 -4.92
N ILE A 52 6.19 16.37 -5.06
CA ILE A 52 5.28 15.23 -5.02
C ILE A 52 5.78 14.19 -4.02
N LEU A 53 4.85 13.49 -3.40
CA LEU A 53 5.12 12.33 -2.55
C LEU A 53 4.61 11.07 -3.27
N PRO A 54 5.41 10.42 -4.13
CA PRO A 54 5.02 9.18 -4.77
C PRO A 54 4.80 8.07 -3.75
N VAL A 55 3.71 7.33 -3.93
CA VAL A 55 3.44 6.07 -3.22
C VAL A 55 3.66 4.94 -4.22
N LEU A 56 4.76 4.22 -4.05
CA LEU A 56 5.10 3.04 -4.83
C LEU A 56 4.55 1.83 -4.10
N ASP A 57 3.47 1.27 -4.63
CA ASP A 57 2.79 0.12 -4.03
C ASP A 57 3.38 -1.22 -4.52
N GLU A 58 3.23 -2.26 -3.72
CA GLU A 58 3.40 -3.66 -4.14
C GLU A 58 4.81 -4.04 -4.67
N LEU A 59 5.90 -3.61 -4.01
CA LEU A 59 7.25 -4.08 -4.38
C LEU A 59 7.36 -5.62 -4.40
N ASP A 60 6.64 -6.30 -3.51
CA ASP A 60 6.66 -7.77 -3.39
C ASP A 60 6.07 -8.51 -4.59
N GLU A 61 5.23 -7.85 -5.39
CA GLU A 61 4.63 -8.43 -6.60
C GLU A 61 5.62 -8.43 -7.79
N ILE A 62 6.76 -7.74 -7.65
CA ILE A 62 7.85 -7.76 -8.63
C ILE A 62 8.68 -9.04 -8.44
N PHE A 63 9.17 -9.61 -9.54
CA PHE A 63 10.09 -10.76 -9.50
C PHE A 63 11.38 -10.44 -8.72
N ALA A 64 11.86 -11.37 -7.90
CA ALA A 64 12.86 -11.09 -6.84
C ALA A 64 14.16 -10.39 -7.31
N PRO A 65 14.85 -10.82 -8.38
CA PRO A 65 16.01 -10.10 -8.92
C PRO A 65 15.74 -8.64 -9.30
N ALA A 66 14.53 -8.33 -9.78
CA ALA A 66 14.16 -6.96 -10.14
C ALA A 66 13.88 -6.10 -8.90
N ARG A 67 13.45 -6.67 -7.76
CA ARG A 67 13.27 -5.91 -6.51
C ARG A 67 14.59 -5.31 -6.02
N ALA A 68 15.67 -6.08 -6.04
CA ALA A 68 16.99 -5.59 -5.66
C ALA A 68 17.45 -4.44 -6.58
N GLN A 69 17.15 -4.53 -7.88
CA GLN A 69 17.44 -3.46 -8.85
C GLN A 69 16.61 -2.21 -8.56
N VAL A 70 15.34 -2.34 -8.16
CA VAL A 70 14.52 -1.20 -7.72
C VAL A 70 15.14 -0.53 -6.50
N ILE A 71 15.55 -1.28 -5.48
CA ILE A 71 16.22 -0.71 -4.29
C ILE A 71 17.52 0.03 -4.67
N ALA A 72 18.33 -0.55 -5.56
CA ALA A 72 19.55 0.08 -6.04
C ALA A 72 19.27 1.36 -6.84
N ALA A 73 18.29 1.34 -7.75
CA ALA A 73 17.89 2.48 -8.56
C ALA A 73 17.34 3.63 -7.70
N LEU A 74 16.52 3.31 -6.69
CA LEU A 74 16.03 4.30 -5.72
C LEU A 74 17.19 4.93 -4.96
N ASN A 75 18.12 4.12 -4.42
CA ASN A 75 19.30 4.64 -3.73
C ASN A 75 20.20 5.51 -4.61
N ALA A 76 20.26 5.24 -5.91
CA ALA A 76 21.03 6.05 -6.87
C ALA A 76 20.30 7.34 -7.30
N SER A 77 18.97 7.38 -7.20
CA SER A 77 18.15 8.49 -7.68
C SER A 77 17.81 9.52 -6.61
N LEU A 78 17.66 9.08 -5.35
CA LEU A 78 17.13 9.93 -4.28
C LEU A 78 18.16 10.92 -3.75
N THR A 79 17.72 12.16 -3.62
CA THR A 79 18.44 13.28 -3.00
C THR A 79 17.78 13.68 -1.69
N ALA A 80 18.38 14.63 -0.96
CA ALA A 80 17.81 15.15 0.30
C ALA A 80 16.45 15.87 0.14
N ARG A 81 16.03 16.18 -1.09
CA ARG A 81 14.74 16.83 -1.38
C ARG A 81 13.63 15.83 -1.71
N ASP A 82 14.00 14.62 -2.12
CA ASP A 82 13.05 13.63 -2.56
C ASP A 82 12.39 12.93 -1.37
N GLN A 83 11.13 12.57 -1.56
CA GLN A 83 10.36 11.80 -0.60
C GLN A 83 9.62 10.70 -1.35
N LEU A 84 9.40 9.55 -0.71
CA LEU A 84 8.54 8.50 -1.25
C LEU A 84 7.99 7.64 -0.13
N ILE A 85 6.86 6.99 -0.40
CA ILE A 85 6.36 5.86 0.39
C ILE A 85 6.51 4.62 -0.48
N LEU A 86 7.14 3.58 0.07
CA LEU A 86 7.26 2.28 -0.57
C LEU A 86 6.56 1.26 0.33
N THR A 87 5.60 0.53 -0.23
CA THR A 87 4.94 -0.56 0.48
C THR A 87 5.48 -1.90 -0.03
N SER A 88 5.56 -2.86 0.88
CA SER A 88 5.91 -4.23 0.54
C SER A 88 5.58 -5.16 1.71
N ARG A 89 5.40 -6.45 1.42
CA ARG A 89 5.50 -7.49 2.45
C ARG A 89 6.90 -7.52 3.07
N ARG A 90 6.94 -7.83 4.37
CA ARG A 90 8.15 -7.76 5.19
C ARG A 90 9.29 -8.66 4.68
N ALA A 91 8.98 -9.90 4.31
CA ALA A 91 10.01 -10.87 3.93
C ALA A 91 10.66 -10.49 2.60
N GLU A 92 9.85 -10.05 1.65
CA GLU A 92 10.23 -9.67 0.31
C GLU A 92 11.04 -8.37 0.28
N PHE A 93 10.65 -7.38 1.10
CA PHE A 93 11.46 -6.18 1.30
C PHE A 93 12.80 -6.49 1.96
N THR A 94 12.81 -7.33 3.00
CA THR A 94 14.04 -7.72 3.70
C THR A 94 15.01 -8.43 2.75
N ALA A 95 14.50 -9.37 1.94
CA ALA A 95 15.28 -10.04 0.91
C ALA A 95 15.81 -9.06 -0.14
N ALA A 96 14.96 -8.15 -0.65
CA ALA A 96 15.38 -7.16 -1.64
C ALA A 96 16.50 -6.23 -1.13
N VAL A 97 16.42 -5.78 0.12
CA VAL A 97 17.47 -4.97 0.77
C VAL A 97 18.76 -5.76 0.95
N HIS A 98 18.65 -7.02 1.39
CA HIS A 98 19.81 -7.92 1.52
C HIS A 98 20.50 -8.12 0.18
N ASP A 99 19.74 -8.45 -0.86
CA ASP A 99 20.25 -8.75 -2.20
C ASP A 99 20.81 -7.52 -2.91
N ALA A 100 20.27 -6.33 -2.62
CA ALA A 100 20.83 -5.06 -3.09
C ALA A 100 22.15 -4.69 -2.38
N GLY A 101 22.50 -5.37 -1.28
CA GLY A 101 23.72 -5.13 -0.50
C GLY A 101 23.73 -3.82 0.31
N ARG A 102 22.67 -3.01 0.23
CA ARG A 102 22.55 -1.74 0.96
C ARG A 102 21.08 -1.39 1.20
N PRO A 103 20.69 -0.98 2.43
CA PRO A 103 19.34 -0.50 2.69
C PRO A 103 19.03 0.80 1.95
N LEU A 104 17.75 1.15 1.82
CA LEU A 104 17.33 2.46 1.36
C LEU A 104 17.85 3.54 2.32
N THR A 105 18.64 4.47 1.80
CA THR A 105 19.28 5.53 2.58
C THR A 105 18.23 6.41 3.25
N ALA A 106 18.40 6.68 4.55
CA ALA A 106 17.50 7.53 5.34
C ALA A 106 16.03 7.06 5.38
N ALA A 107 15.73 5.81 5.03
CA ALA A 107 14.38 5.28 5.09
C ALA A 107 13.92 5.02 6.53
N ALA A 108 12.76 5.54 6.90
CA ALA A 108 12.03 5.11 8.09
C ALA A 108 11.17 3.89 7.74
N VAL A 109 11.50 2.72 8.32
CA VAL A 109 10.75 1.49 8.07
C VAL A 109 9.65 1.33 9.12
N ILE A 110 8.39 1.36 8.65
CA ILE A 110 7.21 1.20 9.50
C ILE A 110 6.60 -0.17 9.26
N VAL A 111 6.32 -0.89 10.35
CA VAL A 111 5.70 -2.22 10.29
C VAL A 111 4.42 -2.20 11.13
N PRO A 112 3.24 -2.49 10.53
CA PRO A 112 2.01 -2.60 11.29
C PRO A 112 2.12 -3.69 12.37
N LYS A 113 1.71 -3.34 13.59
CA LYS A 113 1.57 -4.31 14.68
C LYS A 113 0.20 -5.00 14.56
N PRO A 114 0.08 -6.27 15.00
CA PRO A 114 -1.23 -6.89 15.16
C PRO A 114 -2.15 -6.04 16.04
N LEU A 115 -3.44 -6.00 15.71
CA LEU A 115 -4.44 -5.29 16.49
C LEU A 115 -4.57 -5.95 17.87
N THR A 116 -4.70 -5.12 18.90
CA THR A 116 -4.97 -5.64 20.24
C THR A 116 -6.42 -6.12 20.30
N PRO A 117 -6.73 -7.12 21.14
CA PRO A 117 -8.12 -7.61 21.27
C PRO A 117 -9.08 -6.51 21.74
N GLN A 118 -8.58 -5.57 22.54
CA GLN A 118 -9.34 -4.39 22.96
C GLN A 118 -9.66 -3.47 21.77
N ALA A 119 -8.66 -3.07 20.99
CA ALA A 119 -8.87 -2.20 19.83
C ALA A 119 -9.79 -2.86 18.77
N ALA A 120 -9.64 -4.17 18.58
CA ALA A 120 -10.50 -4.96 17.71
C ALA A 120 -11.96 -4.98 18.20
N ALA A 121 -12.19 -5.23 19.49
CA ALA A 121 -13.54 -5.22 20.06
C ALA A 121 -14.16 -3.82 20.04
N ASP A 122 -13.38 -2.77 20.29
CA ASP A 122 -13.86 -1.39 20.27
C ASP A 122 -14.24 -0.96 18.85
N TYR A 123 -13.44 -1.35 17.86
CA TYR A 123 -13.77 -1.17 16.45
C TYR A 123 -15.07 -1.90 16.05
N LEU A 124 -15.23 -3.17 16.45
CA LEU A 124 -16.47 -3.92 16.17
C LEU A 124 -17.68 -3.30 16.88
N THR A 125 -17.51 -2.83 18.13
CA THR A 125 -18.54 -2.12 18.88
C THR A 125 -19.02 -0.89 18.11
N ALA A 126 -18.10 -0.10 17.55
CA ALA A 126 -18.44 1.08 16.75
C ALA A 126 -19.15 0.74 15.42
N CYS A 127 -19.06 -0.51 14.94
CA CYS A 127 -19.77 -0.97 13.75
C CYS A 127 -21.17 -1.53 14.03
N LEU A 128 -21.52 -1.74 15.30
CA LEU A 128 -22.79 -2.31 15.71
C LEU A 128 -23.80 -1.22 16.11
N PRO A 129 -25.11 -1.52 16.12
CA PRO A 129 -26.11 -0.64 16.72
C PRO A 129 -25.80 -0.34 18.19
N SER A 130 -26.31 0.78 18.72
CA SER A 130 -26.10 1.20 20.11
C SER A 130 -26.53 0.16 21.14
N SER A 131 -27.50 -0.69 20.79
CA SER A 131 -27.93 -1.85 21.57
C SER A 131 -27.66 -3.14 20.78
N PRO A 132 -26.44 -3.72 20.89
CA PRO A 132 -26.12 -4.97 20.22
C PRO A 132 -26.89 -6.14 20.85
N THR A 133 -27.03 -7.24 20.09
CA THR A 133 -27.64 -8.47 20.61
C THR A 133 -26.81 -9.09 21.73
N GLU A 134 -27.42 -9.99 22.51
CA GLU A 134 -26.71 -10.73 23.55
C GLU A 134 -25.55 -11.55 22.99
N ALA A 135 -25.73 -12.19 21.83
CA ALA A 135 -24.68 -12.92 21.12
C ALA A 135 -23.47 -12.02 20.80
N TRP A 136 -23.70 -10.80 20.29
CA TRP A 136 -22.62 -9.83 20.06
C TRP A 136 -21.95 -9.37 21.34
N THR A 137 -22.73 -9.14 22.40
CA THR A 137 -22.20 -8.76 23.72
C THR A 137 -21.26 -9.85 24.25
N HIS A 138 -21.65 -11.12 24.13
CA HIS A 138 -20.82 -12.26 24.51
C HIS A 138 -19.56 -12.38 23.65
N THR A 139 -19.68 -12.27 22.32
CA THR A 139 -18.55 -12.33 21.39
C THR A 139 -17.53 -11.21 21.64
N LEU A 140 -17.99 -9.99 21.91
CA LEU A 140 -17.11 -8.87 22.25
C LEU A 140 -16.40 -9.10 23.59
N ALA A 141 -17.09 -9.64 24.59
CA ALA A 141 -16.48 -10.00 25.88
C ALA A 141 -15.45 -11.13 25.72
N ALA A 142 -15.74 -12.15 24.92
CA ALA A 142 -14.84 -13.25 24.61
C ALA A 142 -13.59 -12.76 23.85
N LEU A 143 -13.73 -11.81 22.93
CA LEU A 143 -12.61 -11.18 22.23
C LEU A 143 -11.75 -10.37 23.20
N ARG A 144 -12.34 -9.49 24.03
CA ARG A 144 -11.59 -8.65 25.00
C ARG A 144 -10.82 -9.49 26.01
N SER A 145 -11.45 -10.54 26.55
CA SER A 145 -10.85 -11.46 27.53
C SER A 145 -9.89 -12.48 26.90
N ARG A 146 -9.83 -12.56 25.56
CA ARG A 146 -9.07 -13.58 24.81
C ARG A 146 -9.50 -15.01 25.13
N ALA A 147 -10.75 -15.20 25.58
CA ALA A 147 -11.29 -16.51 25.95
C ALA A 147 -11.35 -17.47 24.75
N VAL A 148 -11.49 -16.93 23.53
CA VAL A 148 -11.51 -17.70 22.28
C VAL A 148 -10.26 -17.37 21.44
N PRO A 149 -9.24 -18.24 21.41
CA PRO A 149 -7.98 -17.98 20.71
C PRO A 149 -8.15 -17.79 19.19
N GLY A 150 -9.09 -18.52 18.58
CA GLY A 150 -9.38 -18.41 17.13
C GLY A 150 -9.91 -17.02 16.76
N LEU A 151 -10.91 -16.54 17.48
CA LEU A 151 -11.47 -15.19 17.33
C LEU A 151 -10.40 -14.12 17.56
N THR A 152 -9.60 -14.28 18.62
CA THR A 152 -8.49 -13.36 18.92
C THR A 152 -7.49 -13.27 17.78
N ARG A 153 -7.11 -14.41 17.18
CA ARG A 153 -6.16 -14.46 16.06
C ARG A 153 -6.75 -13.85 14.78
N LEU A 154 -8.02 -14.15 14.49
CA LEU A 154 -8.72 -13.60 13.34
C LEU A 154 -8.81 -12.06 13.44
N ALA A 155 -9.29 -11.57 14.57
CA ALA A 155 -9.50 -10.14 14.82
C ALA A 155 -8.20 -9.33 15.01
N ALA A 156 -7.05 -9.99 15.13
CA ALA A 156 -5.74 -9.33 15.20
C ALA A 156 -5.29 -8.69 13.87
N THR A 157 -6.03 -8.91 12.78
CA THR A 157 -5.71 -8.36 11.45
C THR A 157 -6.87 -7.51 10.91
N PRO A 158 -6.58 -6.42 10.16
CA PRO A 158 -7.62 -5.65 9.48
C PRO A 158 -8.50 -6.49 8.55
N LEU A 159 -7.91 -7.45 7.83
CA LEU A 159 -8.66 -8.37 6.95
C LEU A 159 -9.62 -9.25 7.75
N GLY A 160 -9.20 -9.79 8.89
CA GLY A 160 -10.07 -10.60 9.74
C GLY A 160 -11.22 -9.80 10.34
N LEU A 161 -10.99 -8.55 10.74
CA LEU A 161 -12.07 -7.64 11.15
C LEU A 161 -13.04 -7.33 10.01
N TRP A 162 -12.51 -7.12 8.80
CA TRP A 162 -13.34 -6.93 7.61
C TRP A 162 -14.21 -8.16 7.35
N LEU A 163 -13.67 -9.39 7.44
CA LEU A 163 -14.43 -10.63 7.29
C LEU A 163 -15.54 -10.75 8.33
N ILE A 164 -15.25 -10.48 9.61
CA ILE A 164 -16.28 -10.49 10.67
C ILE A 164 -17.40 -9.51 10.34
N ARG A 165 -17.04 -8.29 9.91
CA ARG A 165 -18.02 -7.25 9.56
C ARG A 165 -18.86 -7.65 8.36
N THR A 166 -18.25 -8.17 7.31
CA THR A 166 -18.95 -8.58 6.09
C THR A 166 -19.89 -9.76 6.35
N VAL A 167 -19.44 -10.76 7.11
CA VAL A 167 -20.18 -12.01 7.30
C VAL A 167 -21.25 -11.91 8.38
N TYR A 168 -21.02 -11.14 9.46
CA TYR A 168 -21.92 -11.13 10.63
C TYR A 168 -22.59 -9.78 10.86
N VAL A 169 -21.87 -8.67 10.69
CA VAL A 169 -22.44 -7.33 10.94
C VAL A 169 -23.35 -6.90 9.79
N ALA A 170 -22.85 -6.97 8.55
CA ALA A 170 -23.59 -6.51 7.37
C ALA A 170 -24.76 -7.42 6.99
N SER A 171 -24.65 -8.72 7.24
CA SER A 171 -25.71 -9.70 6.97
C SER A 171 -26.74 -9.78 8.10
N GLY A 172 -26.41 -9.31 9.30
CA GLY A 172 -27.18 -9.55 10.53
C GLY A 172 -27.13 -11.00 11.03
N ALA A 173 -26.20 -11.83 10.53
CA ALA A 173 -26.05 -13.21 10.98
C ALA A 173 -25.57 -13.27 12.44
N ASP A 174 -25.98 -14.34 13.13
CA ASP A 174 -25.58 -14.59 14.51
C ASP A 174 -24.07 -14.87 14.59
N PRO A 175 -23.29 -14.12 15.40
CA PRO A 175 -21.86 -14.36 15.59
C PRO A 175 -21.55 -15.51 16.56
N ALA A 176 -22.55 -16.13 17.21
CA ALA A 176 -22.34 -17.27 18.07
C ALA A 176 -21.86 -18.51 17.26
N PRO A 177 -20.93 -19.31 17.80
CA PRO A 177 -20.50 -20.56 17.18
C PRO A 177 -21.57 -21.64 17.17
#